data_AF-A0A973CVN6-F1
#
_entry.id   AF-A0A973CVN6-F1
#
_cell.length_a   1.000
_cell.length_b   1.000
_cell.length_c   1.000
_cell.angle_alpha   90.00
_cell.angle_beta   90.00
_cell.angle_gamma   90.00
#
_symmetry.space_group_name_H-M   'P 1'
#
loop_
_entity.id
_entity.type
_entity.pdbx_description
1 polymer ?
#
loop_
_entity_poly.entity_id
_entity_poly.type
_entity_poly.pdbx_seq_one_letter_code
_entity_poly.pdbx_strand_id
1 'polypeptide(L)'
;MRGLREALAEVELPGAGERFSVLCGEGVLVVGASRERALSRDERVRLRRALATLPCPSILLGGVAADAPELGAAFDVRAGSTEELEALLEVIRAQPLASLALVELLRRSEKRPVHEALLDESLVYSTLQAGPEFAAWLAARPQRRPPPEASGSPVHVERRGSQLRLRLDRPERRNAFSAAMRDALCEALELAVADTGVLEIELSGAGPAFCSGGDLDEFGTLPDPATAHAVRSTRHAARLLSACAERAHAHIHGACVGAGIELPAFCARVVAAPDASIRLPEVGMGLVPGAGGTCSLPRRVGRQRTAWLALSGQTIDAETALAWGLVDALEASR
;
A
#
# COMPACT_ATOMS: atom_id res chain seq x y z
N MET A 1 -16.54 14.36 -17.17
CA MET A 1 -15.19 13.88 -17.52
C MET A 1 -14.53 14.92 -18.40
N ARG A 2 -13.31 15.33 -18.06
CA ARG A 2 -12.63 16.46 -18.73
C ARG A 2 -11.73 16.03 -19.86
N GLY A 3 -11.53 16.91 -20.84
CA GLY A 3 -10.40 16.82 -21.76
C GLY A 3 -9.08 17.25 -21.11
N LEU A 4 -7.94 16.93 -21.73
CA LEU A 4 -6.61 17.31 -21.21
C LEU A 4 -6.39 18.83 -21.15
N ARG A 5 -6.85 19.58 -22.16
CA ARG A 5 -6.74 21.06 -22.16
C ARG A 5 -7.66 21.70 -21.14
N GLU A 6 -8.88 21.19 -21.04
CA GLU A 6 -9.85 21.64 -20.03
C GLU A 6 -9.28 21.43 -18.63
N ALA A 7 -8.74 20.23 -18.34
CA ALA A 7 -8.08 19.95 -17.07
C ALA A 7 -6.93 20.93 -16.79
N LEU A 8 -6.06 21.20 -17.78
CA LEU A 8 -4.98 22.18 -17.64
C LEU A 8 -5.51 23.57 -17.31
N ALA A 9 -6.51 24.04 -18.06
CA ALA A 9 -7.09 25.36 -17.83
C ALA A 9 -7.66 25.49 -16.41
N GLU A 10 -8.33 24.45 -15.90
CA GLU A 10 -8.93 24.47 -14.56
C GLU A 10 -7.90 24.44 -13.43
N VAL A 11 -6.84 23.64 -13.56
CA VAL A 11 -5.80 23.56 -12.52
C VAL A 11 -4.90 24.80 -12.46
N GLU A 12 -4.91 25.63 -13.51
CA GLU A 12 -4.19 26.92 -13.56
C GLU A 12 -5.03 28.10 -13.05
N LEU A 13 -6.34 27.92 -12.81
CA LEU A 13 -7.18 29.00 -12.29
C LEU A 13 -6.79 29.40 -10.85
N PRO A 14 -6.86 30.71 -10.51
CA PRO A 14 -6.80 31.14 -9.12
C PRO A 14 -7.85 30.38 -8.27
N GLY A 15 -7.43 29.83 -7.14
CA GLY A 15 -8.34 29.05 -6.27
C GLY A 15 -8.54 27.59 -6.69
N ALA A 16 -7.80 27.06 -7.68
CA ALA A 16 -7.87 25.65 -8.07
C ALA A 16 -7.69 24.68 -6.87
N GLY A 17 -6.87 25.05 -5.89
CA GLY A 17 -6.71 24.26 -4.66
C GLY A 17 -8.00 24.10 -3.85
N GLU A 18 -8.80 25.15 -3.72
CA GLU A 18 -10.12 25.08 -3.05
C GLU A 18 -11.12 24.31 -3.91
N ARG A 19 -11.13 24.56 -5.23
CA ARG A 19 -12.03 23.88 -6.17
C ARG A 19 -11.86 22.36 -6.16
N PHE A 20 -10.63 21.88 -6.05
CA PHE A 20 -10.32 20.45 -6.02
C PHE A 20 -10.15 19.88 -4.62
N SER A 21 -10.31 20.70 -3.58
CA SER A 21 -10.20 20.26 -2.19
C SER A 21 -11.17 19.11 -1.90
N VAL A 22 -10.71 18.12 -1.13
CA VAL A 22 -11.56 17.04 -0.61
C VAL A 22 -12.58 17.49 0.45
N LEU A 23 -12.46 18.71 0.98
CA LEU A 23 -13.34 19.23 2.03
C LEU A 23 -14.55 20.02 1.48
N CYS A 24 -14.33 20.78 0.42
CA CYS A 24 -15.32 21.74 -0.10
C CYS A 24 -15.43 21.75 -1.62
N GLY A 25 -14.58 21.00 -2.30
CA GLY A 25 -14.47 20.96 -3.76
C GLY A 25 -14.92 19.63 -4.36
N GLU A 26 -14.46 19.35 -5.57
CA GLU A 26 -14.79 18.12 -6.29
C GLU A 26 -14.14 16.86 -5.70
N GLY A 27 -13.06 17.00 -4.93
CA GLY A 27 -12.36 15.92 -4.25
C GLY A 27 -11.68 14.88 -5.16
N VAL A 28 -11.77 15.02 -6.49
CA VAL A 28 -11.09 14.17 -7.48
C VAL A 28 -11.02 14.87 -8.83
N LEU A 29 -9.91 14.71 -9.56
CA LEU A 29 -9.78 15.15 -10.95
C LEU A 29 -9.82 13.94 -11.88
N VAL A 30 -10.88 13.83 -12.69
CA VAL A 30 -11.01 12.79 -13.73
C VAL A 30 -10.82 13.37 -15.12
N VAL A 31 -9.82 12.86 -15.82
CA VAL A 31 -9.48 13.26 -17.20
C VAL A 31 -9.64 12.06 -18.13
N GLY A 32 -10.41 12.24 -19.20
CA GLY A 32 -10.55 11.24 -20.24
C GLY A 32 -9.55 11.45 -21.36
N ALA A 33 -9.19 10.37 -22.06
CA ALA A 33 -8.50 10.44 -23.34
C ALA A 33 -9.35 11.24 -24.35
N SER A 34 -9.01 12.51 -24.62
CA SER A 34 -9.72 13.31 -25.61
C SER A 34 -9.17 13.07 -27.02
N ARG A 35 -10.02 13.20 -28.04
CA ARG A 35 -9.63 13.21 -29.47
C ARG A 35 -9.06 14.56 -29.92
N GLU A 36 -8.74 15.46 -28.99
CA GLU A 36 -8.33 16.83 -29.31
C GLU A 36 -6.88 16.89 -29.81
N ARG A 37 -6.50 18.03 -30.40
CA ARG A 37 -5.09 18.33 -30.72
C ARG A 37 -4.24 18.12 -29.46
N ALA A 38 -3.16 17.36 -29.60
CA ALA A 38 -2.20 17.10 -28.54
C ALA A 38 -1.76 18.38 -27.80
N LEU A 39 -1.54 18.26 -26.49
CA LEU A 39 -0.91 19.32 -25.70
C LEU A 39 0.51 19.58 -26.22
N SER A 40 0.88 20.85 -26.32
CA SER A 40 2.28 21.26 -26.55
C SER A 40 3.18 20.78 -25.41
N ARG A 41 4.49 20.74 -25.66
CA ARG A 41 5.48 20.36 -24.64
C ARG A 41 5.36 21.18 -23.36
N ASP A 42 5.14 22.49 -23.49
CA ASP A 42 5.03 23.39 -22.34
C ASP A 42 3.73 23.16 -21.56
N GLU A 43 2.60 22.95 -22.25
CA GLU A 43 1.34 22.56 -21.60
C GLU A 43 1.47 21.24 -20.83
N ARG A 44 2.16 20.23 -21.40
CA ARG A 44 2.44 18.96 -20.72
C ARG A 44 3.26 19.15 -19.45
N VAL A 45 4.27 20.02 -19.48
CA VAL A 45 5.11 20.33 -18.30
C VAL A 45 4.28 21.04 -17.22
N ARG A 46 3.43 21.99 -17.59
CA ARG A 46 2.57 22.72 -16.64
C ARG A 46 1.54 21.81 -16.00
N LEU A 47 0.83 20.99 -16.80
CA LEU A 47 -0.14 20.02 -16.28
C LEU A 47 0.52 19.06 -15.30
N ARG A 48 1.69 18.49 -15.65
CA ARG A 48 2.42 17.60 -14.75
C ARG A 48 2.80 18.26 -13.42
N ARG A 49 3.24 19.53 -13.45
CA ARG A 49 3.54 20.28 -12.23
C ARG A 49 2.29 20.48 -11.37
N ALA A 50 1.17 20.83 -11.99
CA ALA A 50 -0.09 21.02 -11.27
C ALA A 50 -0.61 19.72 -10.64
N LEU A 51 -0.58 18.61 -11.38
CA LEU A 51 -0.99 17.29 -10.87
C LEU A 51 -0.18 16.85 -9.63
N ALA A 52 1.13 17.16 -9.60
CA ALA A 52 2.00 16.79 -8.49
C ALA A 52 1.65 17.49 -7.17
N THR A 53 0.95 18.62 -7.21
CA THR A 53 0.57 19.43 -6.04
C THR A 53 -0.94 19.51 -5.82
N LEU A 54 -1.73 18.77 -6.59
CA LEU A 54 -3.18 18.86 -6.54
C LEU A 54 -3.71 18.27 -5.22
N PRO A 55 -4.60 18.94 -4.48
CA PRO A 55 -5.10 18.47 -3.19
C PRO A 55 -6.24 17.44 -3.34
N CYS A 56 -6.15 16.57 -4.35
CA CYS A 56 -7.02 15.42 -4.56
C CYS A 56 -6.35 14.35 -5.43
N PRO A 57 -6.90 13.12 -5.47
CA PRO A 57 -6.53 12.12 -6.47
C PRO A 57 -6.81 12.59 -7.90
N SER A 58 -5.89 12.26 -8.80
CA SER A 58 -6.02 12.48 -10.24
C SER A 58 -6.08 11.14 -10.99
N ILE A 59 -7.11 10.97 -11.80
CA ILE A 59 -7.39 9.73 -12.54
C ILE A 59 -7.40 10.01 -14.03
N LEU A 60 -6.64 9.21 -14.78
CA LEU A 60 -6.70 9.15 -16.23
C LEU A 60 -7.57 7.96 -16.65
N LEU A 61 -8.67 8.20 -17.37
CA LEU A 61 -9.45 7.13 -18.00
C LEU A 61 -8.89 6.83 -19.40
N GLY A 62 -8.44 5.59 -19.59
CA GLY A 62 -7.85 5.10 -20.82
C GLY A 62 -6.39 5.48 -21.00
N GLY A 63 -6.00 5.83 -22.23
CA GLY A 63 -4.62 6.16 -22.59
C GLY A 63 -4.41 7.65 -22.87
N VAL A 64 -3.16 8.10 -22.72
CA VAL A 64 -2.69 9.30 -23.42
C VAL A 64 -2.23 8.91 -24.82
N ALA A 65 -2.17 9.88 -25.74
CA ALA A 65 -1.60 9.65 -27.06
C ALA A 65 -0.17 9.06 -26.95
N ALA A 66 0.18 8.19 -27.91
CA ALA A 66 1.42 7.41 -27.86
C ALA A 66 2.70 8.25 -27.84
N ASP A 67 2.61 9.52 -28.24
CA ASP A 67 3.71 10.49 -28.26
C ASP A 67 3.96 11.20 -26.91
N ALA A 68 3.19 10.88 -25.86
CA ALA A 68 3.30 11.51 -24.54
C ALA A 68 3.18 10.54 -23.34
N PRO A 69 3.90 9.41 -23.31
CA PRO A 69 3.79 8.41 -22.24
C PRO A 69 4.05 8.98 -20.84
N GLU A 70 4.93 9.97 -20.72
CA GLU A 70 5.29 10.67 -19.48
C GLU A 70 4.12 11.43 -18.86
N LEU A 71 3.16 11.90 -19.66
CA LEU A 71 2.00 12.62 -19.17
C LEU A 71 1.04 11.68 -18.45
N GLY A 72 0.83 10.48 -19.00
CA GLY A 72 -0.03 9.52 -18.34
C GLY A 72 0.56 9.03 -17.01
N ALA A 73 1.88 9.02 -16.85
CA ALA A 73 2.56 8.69 -15.60
C ALA A 73 2.45 9.80 -14.52
N ALA A 74 2.05 11.01 -14.92
CA ALA A 74 1.85 12.13 -14.00
C ALA A 74 0.60 11.96 -13.13
N PHE A 75 -0.46 11.33 -13.66
CA PHE A 75 -1.68 11.03 -12.92
C PHE A 75 -1.42 10.03 -11.79
N ASP A 76 -2.22 10.06 -10.74
CA ASP A 76 -2.06 9.13 -9.61
C ASP A 76 -2.46 7.71 -9.99
N VAL A 77 -3.56 7.57 -10.74
CA VAL A 77 -4.08 6.27 -11.17
C VAL A 77 -4.50 6.36 -12.64
N ARG A 78 -4.39 5.23 -13.34
CA ARG A 78 -5.04 5.02 -14.62
C ARG A 78 -6.17 4.02 -14.45
N ALA A 79 -7.35 4.35 -14.97
CA ALA A 79 -8.46 3.42 -15.10
C ALA A 79 -8.50 2.90 -16.53
N GLY A 80 -8.46 1.58 -16.72
CA GLY A 80 -8.56 0.92 -18.02
C GLY A 80 -9.97 0.92 -18.61
N SER A 81 -11.00 0.96 -17.77
CA SER A 81 -12.41 1.00 -18.18
C SER A 81 -13.26 1.94 -17.32
N THR A 82 -14.50 2.18 -17.75
CA THR A 82 -15.46 2.98 -16.98
C THR A 82 -15.87 2.28 -15.68
N GLU A 83 -15.98 0.95 -15.69
CA GLU A 83 -16.30 0.15 -14.50
C GLU A 83 -15.19 0.28 -13.45
N GLU A 84 -13.93 0.24 -13.89
CA GLU A 84 -12.77 0.45 -13.03
C GLU A 84 -12.72 1.87 -12.47
N LEU A 85 -13.06 2.87 -13.29
CA LEU A 85 -13.19 4.25 -12.84
C LEU A 85 -14.27 4.39 -11.77
N GLU A 86 -15.45 3.81 -11.95
CA GLU A 86 -16.51 3.88 -10.94
C GLU A 86 -16.11 3.19 -9.63
N ALA A 87 -15.41 2.05 -9.70
CA ALA A 87 -14.89 1.38 -8.50
C ALA A 87 -13.90 2.27 -7.72
N LEU A 88 -13.02 2.98 -8.42
CA LEU A 88 -12.11 3.96 -7.79
C LEU A 88 -12.89 5.14 -7.18
N LEU A 89 -13.86 5.68 -7.91
CA LEU A 89 -14.66 6.82 -7.47
C LEU A 89 -15.54 6.49 -6.26
N GLU A 90 -16.05 5.26 -6.16
CA GLU A 90 -16.82 4.79 -5.00
C GLU A 90 -16.00 4.91 -3.71
N VAL A 91 -14.79 4.35 -3.70
CA VAL A 91 -13.90 4.41 -2.52
C VAL A 91 -13.45 5.84 -2.25
N ILE A 92 -13.07 6.61 -3.27
CA ILE A 92 -12.61 8.00 -3.10
C ILE A 92 -13.71 8.88 -2.51
N ARG A 93 -14.96 8.73 -2.96
CA ARG A 93 -16.10 9.49 -2.43
C ARG A 93 -16.46 9.06 -1.00
N ALA A 94 -16.29 7.78 -0.68
CA ALA A 94 -16.55 7.27 0.66
C ALA A 94 -15.45 7.67 1.67
N GLN A 95 -14.19 7.76 1.21
CA GLN A 95 -13.00 7.97 2.05
C GLN A 95 -12.06 9.03 1.44
N PRO A 96 -12.54 10.27 1.25
CA PRO A 96 -11.80 11.31 0.52
C PRO A 96 -10.51 11.77 1.22
N LEU A 97 -10.45 11.83 2.56
CA LEU A 97 -9.26 12.22 3.31
C LEU A 97 -8.16 11.16 3.21
N ALA A 98 -8.51 9.88 3.42
CA ALA A 98 -7.58 8.77 3.24
C ALA A 98 -7.07 8.67 1.80
N SER A 99 -7.95 8.90 0.83
CA SER A 99 -7.58 8.89 -0.60
C SER A 99 -6.61 10.00 -0.97
N LEU A 100 -6.81 11.22 -0.46
CA LEU A 100 -5.86 12.33 -0.61
C LEU A 100 -4.52 12.00 0.03
N ALA A 101 -4.54 11.58 1.30
CA ALA A 101 -3.34 11.25 2.06
C ALA A 101 -2.50 10.17 1.35
N LEU A 102 -3.16 9.15 0.80
CA LEU A 102 -2.49 8.09 0.03
C LEU A 102 -1.74 8.67 -1.19
N VAL A 103 -2.41 9.44 -2.05
CA VAL A 103 -1.77 9.92 -3.29
C VAL A 103 -0.65 10.90 -3.00
N GLU A 104 -0.78 11.75 -1.97
CA GLU A 104 0.29 12.66 -1.55
C GLU A 104 1.52 11.92 -1.04
N LEU A 105 1.31 10.88 -0.24
CA LEU A 105 2.38 10.04 0.28
C LEU A 105 3.10 9.31 -0.87
N LEU A 106 2.33 8.71 -1.78
CA LEU A 106 2.83 7.99 -2.94
C LEU A 106 3.58 8.89 -3.94
N ARG A 107 3.18 10.15 -4.12
CA ARG A 107 3.92 11.14 -4.96
C ARG A 107 5.32 11.43 -4.42
N ARG A 108 5.57 11.20 -3.13
CA ARG A 108 6.83 11.53 -2.44
C ARG A 108 7.67 10.28 -2.12
N SER A 109 7.04 9.14 -1.87
CA SER A 109 7.70 7.95 -1.30
C SER A 109 8.64 7.23 -2.25
N GLU A 110 8.36 7.23 -3.56
CA GLU A 110 9.09 6.44 -4.57
C GLU A 110 10.59 6.77 -4.61
N LYS A 111 10.95 8.06 -4.44
CA LYS A 111 12.33 8.55 -4.56
C LYS A 111 13.02 8.82 -3.22
N ARG A 112 12.30 8.71 -2.11
CA ARG A 112 12.86 8.94 -0.78
C ARG A 112 13.71 7.76 -0.31
N PRO A 113 14.72 7.96 0.56
CA PRO A 113 15.30 6.85 1.31
C PRO A 113 14.22 6.08 2.07
N VAL A 114 14.34 4.74 2.14
CA VAL A 114 13.30 3.89 2.75
C VAL A 114 12.94 4.34 4.16
N HIS A 115 13.94 4.67 4.99
CA HIS A 115 13.70 5.10 6.37
C HIS A 115 12.87 6.40 6.47
N GLU A 116 13.09 7.37 5.58
CA GLU A 116 12.30 8.61 5.53
C GLU A 116 10.87 8.32 5.09
N ALA A 117 10.70 7.50 4.05
CA ALA A 117 9.38 7.13 3.54
C ALA A 117 8.55 6.38 4.60
N LEU A 118 9.18 5.52 5.41
CA LEU A 118 8.51 4.83 6.52
C LEU A 118 8.08 5.79 7.64
N LEU A 119 8.88 6.83 7.92
CA LEU A 119 8.49 7.87 8.88
C LEU A 119 7.31 8.70 8.37
N ASP A 120 7.32 9.09 7.10
CA ASP A 120 6.19 9.79 6.48
C ASP A 120 4.90 8.94 6.53
N GLU A 121 5.01 7.66 6.16
CA GLU A 121 3.88 6.72 6.22
C GLU A 121 3.35 6.62 7.65
N SER A 122 4.22 6.50 8.64
CA SER A 122 3.83 6.45 10.05
C SER A 122 3.10 7.72 10.50
N LEU A 123 3.61 8.91 10.15
CA LEU A 123 2.98 10.18 10.48
C LEU A 123 1.59 10.33 9.83
N VAL A 124 1.47 9.97 8.55
CA VAL A 124 0.20 10.03 7.82
C VAL A 124 -0.79 9.02 8.39
N TYR A 125 -0.38 7.77 8.57
CA TYR A 125 -1.23 6.72 9.13
C TYR A 125 -1.75 7.09 10.51
N SER A 126 -0.86 7.52 11.42
CA SER A 126 -1.25 7.95 12.77
C SER A 126 -2.18 9.16 12.76
N THR A 127 -1.98 10.11 11.85
CA THR A 127 -2.89 11.25 11.68
C THR A 127 -4.30 10.79 11.32
N LEU A 128 -4.43 9.86 10.36
CA LEU A 128 -5.70 9.32 9.92
C LEU A 128 -6.42 8.50 11.01
N GLN A 129 -5.69 7.91 11.96
CA GLN A 129 -6.31 7.23 13.11
C GLN A 129 -7.15 8.14 14.02
N ALA A 130 -6.94 9.46 13.98
CA ALA A 130 -7.80 10.43 14.66
C ALA A 130 -8.85 11.06 13.71
N GLY A 131 -8.91 10.62 12.46
CA GLY A 131 -9.80 11.14 11.43
C GLY A 131 -11.24 10.63 11.55
N PRO A 132 -12.22 11.38 11.01
CA PRO A 132 -13.63 11.01 11.08
C PRO A 132 -13.95 9.74 10.29
N GLU A 133 -13.22 9.48 9.20
CA GLU A 133 -13.36 8.31 8.34
C GLU A 133 -13.05 7.01 9.08
N PHE A 134 -11.91 6.97 9.76
CA PHE A 134 -11.52 5.82 10.59
C PHE A 134 -12.46 5.64 11.79
N ALA A 135 -12.88 6.74 12.43
CA ALA A 135 -13.86 6.69 13.52
C ALA A 135 -15.21 6.10 13.05
N ALA A 136 -15.69 6.49 11.88
CA ALA A 136 -16.91 5.94 11.28
C ALA A 136 -16.77 4.44 10.98
N TRP A 137 -15.63 4.02 10.42
CA TRP A 137 -15.34 2.61 10.17
C TRP A 137 -15.30 1.80 11.48
N LEU A 138 -14.63 2.32 12.53
CA LEU A 138 -14.58 1.68 13.85
C LEU A 138 -15.97 1.51 14.47
N ALA A 139 -16.87 2.47 14.28
CA ALA A 139 -18.24 2.39 14.78
C ALA A 139 -19.11 1.39 13.99
N ALA A 140 -18.85 1.23 12.69
CA ALA A 140 -19.62 0.34 11.82
C ALA A 140 -19.12 -1.12 11.80
N ARG A 141 -17.89 -1.38 12.26
CA ARG A 141 -17.29 -2.72 12.15
C ARG A 141 -18.01 -3.74 13.03
N PRO A 142 -18.24 -4.97 12.54
CA PRO A 142 -18.75 -6.05 13.38
C PRO A 142 -17.76 -6.36 14.50
N GLN A 143 -18.23 -6.38 15.74
CA GLN A 143 -17.42 -6.93 16.83
C GLN A 143 -17.30 -8.44 16.65
N ARG A 144 -16.05 -8.93 16.62
CA ARG A 144 -15.75 -10.36 16.53
C ARG A 144 -15.52 -10.90 17.93
N ARG A 145 -15.85 -12.19 18.12
CA ARG A 145 -15.49 -12.89 19.34
C ARG A 145 -13.96 -13.00 19.40
N PRO A 146 -13.32 -12.71 20.55
CA PRO A 146 -11.89 -12.93 20.69
C PRO A 146 -11.61 -14.43 20.44
N PRO A 147 -10.59 -14.76 19.62
CA PRO A 147 -10.17 -16.13 19.41
C PRO A 147 -9.64 -16.69 20.73
N PRO A 148 -9.51 -18.01 20.84
CA PRO A 148 -8.72 -18.59 21.91
C PRO A 148 -7.31 -17.97 21.91
N GLU A 149 -6.73 -17.81 23.10
CA GLU A 149 -5.33 -17.40 23.23
C GLU A 149 -4.45 -18.36 22.43
N ALA A 150 -3.62 -17.82 21.54
CA ALA A 150 -2.67 -18.62 20.79
C ALA A 150 -1.68 -19.23 21.77
N SER A 151 -1.50 -20.55 21.71
CA SER A 151 -0.51 -21.27 22.50
C SER A 151 0.78 -21.37 21.69
N GLY A 152 1.65 -20.37 21.79
CA GLY A 152 2.96 -20.40 21.12
C GLY A 152 3.49 -19.03 20.70
N SER A 153 4.68 -19.03 20.12
CA SER A 153 5.25 -17.84 19.49
C SER A 153 4.52 -17.53 18.19
N PRO A 154 4.08 -16.29 17.93
CA PRO A 154 3.42 -15.93 16.67
C PRO A 154 4.37 -15.98 15.47
N VAL A 155 5.68 -16.07 15.71
CA VAL A 155 6.70 -16.31 14.67
C VAL A 155 7.58 -17.48 15.10
N HIS A 156 7.64 -18.53 14.30
CA HIS A 156 8.63 -19.60 14.47
C HIS A 156 9.92 -19.22 13.75
N VAL A 157 11.03 -19.33 14.48
CA VAL A 157 12.38 -19.05 14.00
C VAL A 157 13.17 -20.35 13.98
N GLU A 158 13.66 -20.75 12.80
CA GLU A 158 14.49 -21.94 12.64
C GLU A 158 15.77 -21.59 11.87
N ARG A 159 16.94 -21.88 12.45
CA ARG A 159 18.22 -21.73 11.75
C ARG A 159 18.69 -23.07 11.19
N ARG A 160 18.96 -23.11 9.88
CA ARG A 160 19.57 -24.24 9.18
C ARG A 160 20.87 -23.80 8.50
N GLY A 161 22.00 -24.00 9.18
CA GLY A 161 23.28 -23.48 8.72
C GLY A 161 23.25 -21.95 8.59
N SER A 162 23.43 -21.45 7.37
CA SER A 162 23.38 -20.02 7.05
C SER A 162 21.98 -19.50 6.70
N GLN A 163 20.96 -20.36 6.65
CA GLN A 163 19.57 -19.98 6.36
C GLN A 163 18.80 -19.74 7.67
N LEU A 164 18.05 -18.64 7.74
CA LEU A 164 17.11 -18.34 8.82
C LEU A 164 15.67 -18.37 8.28
N ARG A 165 14.86 -19.30 8.77
CA ARG A 165 13.45 -19.45 8.38
C ARG A 165 12.57 -18.76 9.42
N LEU A 166 11.76 -17.82 8.95
CA LEU A 166 10.79 -17.05 9.72
C LEU A 166 9.40 -17.44 9.22
N ARG A 167 8.64 -18.17 10.05
CA ARG A 167 7.28 -18.57 9.71
C ARG A 167 6.28 -17.86 10.61
N LEU A 168 5.39 -17.06 10.02
CA LEU A 168 4.24 -16.49 10.72
C LEU A 168 3.32 -17.64 11.13
N ASP A 169 3.00 -17.78 12.41
CA ASP A 169 2.32 -18.97 12.94
C ASP A 169 1.22 -18.59 13.92
N ARG A 170 0.18 -18.01 13.34
CA ARG A 170 -1.09 -17.72 14.01
C ARG A 170 -2.26 -18.10 13.08
N PRO A 171 -2.29 -19.35 12.58
CA PRO A 171 -3.15 -19.78 11.47
C PRO A 171 -4.65 -19.66 11.77
N GLU A 172 -5.05 -19.80 13.04
CA GLU A 172 -6.42 -19.61 13.52
C GLU A 172 -6.93 -18.18 13.33
N ARG A 173 -6.01 -17.23 13.13
CA ARG A 173 -6.28 -15.83 12.80
C ARG A 173 -5.72 -15.45 11.44
N ARG A 174 -5.44 -16.43 10.57
CA ARG A 174 -4.87 -16.24 9.23
C ARG A 174 -3.62 -15.36 9.26
N ASN A 175 -2.81 -15.54 10.31
CA ASN A 175 -1.59 -14.78 10.57
C ASN A 175 -1.79 -13.26 10.59
N ALA A 176 -2.92 -12.78 11.13
CA ALA A 176 -3.15 -11.36 11.33
C ALA A 176 -1.97 -10.72 12.10
N PHE A 177 -1.52 -9.58 11.58
CA PHE A 177 -0.34 -8.84 12.04
C PHE A 177 -0.69 -7.98 13.25
N SER A 178 -0.71 -8.63 14.41
CA SER A 178 -0.88 -8.02 15.74
C SER A 178 0.41 -7.40 16.28
N ALA A 179 0.33 -6.68 17.39
CA ALA A 179 1.49 -6.20 18.15
C ALA A 179 2.43 -7.35 18.52
N ALA A 180 1.89 -8.48 19.00
CA ALA A 180 2.70 -9.66 19.34
C ALA A 180 3.42 -10.26 18.11
N MET A 181 2.72 -10.35 16.96
CA MET A 181 3.32 -10.80 15.70
C MET A 181 4.43 -9.84 15.24
N ARG A 182 4.18 -8.53 15.30
CA ARG A 182 5.15 -7.49 14.95
C ARG A 182 6.39 -7.58 15.83
N ASP A 183 6.22 -7.71 17.14
CA ASP A 183 7.33 -7.71 18.09
C ASP A 183 8.20 -8.97 17.90
N ALA A 184 7.59 -10.15 17.78
CA ALA A 184 8.31 -11.39 17.50
C ALA A 184 9.04 -11.36 16.14
N LEU A 185 8.42 -10.78 15.10
CA LEU A 185 9.08 -10.61 13.80
C LEU A 185 10.24 -9.60 13.89
N CYS A 186 10.10 -8.51 14.64
CA CYS A 186 11.19 -7.56 14.87
C CYS A 186 12.37 -8.23 15.56
N GLU A 187 12.14 -9.01 16.61
CA GLU A 187 13.21 -9.74 17.32
C GLU A 187 13.95 -10.71 16.39
N ALA A 188 13.21 -11.44 15.55
CA ALA A 188 13.82 -12.37 14.59
C ALA A 188 14.62 -11.65 13.50
N LEU A 189 14.15 -10.49 13.02
CA LEU A 189 14.86 -9.70 12.02
C LEU A 189 16.05 -8.93 12.62
N GLU A 190 15.97 -8.50 13.89
CA GLU A 190 17.09 -7.92 14.64
C GLU A 190 18.24 -8.93 14.74
N LEU A 191 17.94 -10.20 15.08
CA LEU A 191 18.92 -11.29 15.02
C LEU A 191 19.52 -11.42 13.62
N ALA A 192 18.68 -11.45 12.59
CA ALA A 192 19.14 -11.60 11.22
C ALA A 192 20.11 -10.48 10.84
N VAL A 193 19.77 -9.21 11.14
CA VAL A 193 20.58 -8.03 10.83
C VAL A 193 21.91 -8.04 11.57
N ALA A 194 21.94 -8.50 12.82
CA ALA A 194 23.16 -8.54 13.63
C ALA A 194 24.11 -9.72 13.26
N ASP A 195 23.56 -10.85 12.83
CA ASP A 195 24.35 -12.06 12.55
C ASP A 195 24.79 -12.15 11.08
N THR A 196 26.07 -11.85 10.83
CA THR A 196 26.71 -11.96 9.51
C THR A 196 26.80 -13.39 8.97
N GLY A 197 26.61 -14.41 9.81
CA GLY A 197 26.53 -15.81 9.41
C GLY A 197 25.17 -16.21 8.82
N VAL A 198 24.15 -15.35 8.90
CA VAL A 198 22.87 -15.55 8.21
C VAL A 198 22.98 -14.98 6.80
N LEU A 199 23.03 -15.85 5.79
CA LEU A 199 23.19 -15.47 4.40
C LEU A 199 21.87 -15.48 3.62
N GLU A 200 20.84 -16.11 4.16
CA GLU A 200 19.52 -16.24 3.53
C GLU A 200 18.43 -16.19 4.61
N ILE A 201 17.34 -15.47 4.33
CA ILE A 201 16.16 -15.36 5.17
C ILE A 201 14.96 -15.82 4.37
N GLU A 202 14.24 -16.82 4.86
CA GLU A 202 13.01 -17.33 4.25
C GLU A 202 11.81 -16.85 5.10
N LEU A 203 10.91 -16.05 4.52
CA LEU A 203 9.67 -15.61 5.15
C LEU A 203 8.49 -16.40 4.59
N SER A 204 7.73 -17.08 5.45
CA SER A 204 6.55 -17.87 5.08
C SER A 204 5.43 -17.73 6.11
N GLY A 205 4.23 -18.22 5.79
CA GLY A 205 3.10 -18.27 6.72
C GLY A 205 2.60 -19.70 6.96
N ALA A 206 2.09 -19.98 8.15
CA ALA A 206 1.45 -21.24 8.47
C ALA A 206 -0.05 -21.21 8.14
N GLY A 207 -0.63 -22.38 7.87
CA GLY A 207 -2.07 -22.53 7.65
C GLY A 207 -2.55 -21.97 6.30
N PRO A 208 -3.84 -21.58 6.18
CA PRO A 208 -4.50 -21.36 4.90
C PRO A 208 -4.22 -20.00 4.24
N ALA A 209 -3.42 -19.13 4.88
CA ALA A 209 -3.09 -17.81 4.36
C ALA A 209 -1.68 -17.43 4.79
N PHE A 210 -0.98 -16.68 3.96
CA PHE A 210 0.27 -16.07 4.35
C PHE A 210 0.06 -15.07 5.49
N CYS A 211 -0.76 -14.04 5.28
CA CYS A 211 -1.10 -13.03 6.28
C CYS A 211 -2.32 -12.19 5.85
N SER A 212 -3.33 -12.10 6.71
CA SER A 212 -4.56 -11.34 6.45
C SER A 212 -4.47 -9.85 6.76
N GLY A 213 -3.28 -9.29 6.94
CA GLY A 213 -3.06 -7.88 7.25
C GLY A 213 -3.11 -7.56 8.73
N GLY A 214 -3.22 -6.27 9.06
CA GLY A 214 -3.26 -5.80 10.44
C GLY A 214 -4.36 -6.46 11.26
N ASP A 215 -4.08 -6.71 12.54
CA ASP A 215 -5.09 -7.28 13.42
C ASP A 215 -6.18 -6.25 13.74
N LEU A 216 -7.34 -6.40 13.11
CA LEU A 216 -8.46 -5.47 13.23
C LEU A 216 -8.93 -5.32 14.68
N ASP A 217 -8.76 -6.33 15.55
CA ASP A 217 -9.18 -6.21 16.96
C ASP A 217 -8.30 -5.23 17.75
N GLU A 218 -7.07 -4.96 17.30
CA GLU A 218 -6.17 -3.99 17.92
C GLU A 218 -6.38 -2.56 17.39
N PHE A 219 -7.16 -2.40 16.32
CA PHE A 219 -7.42 -1.09 15.73
C PHE A 219 -8.26 -0.24 16.70
N GLY A 220 -7.77 0.97 16.98
CA GLY A 220 -8.38 1.91 17.93
C GLY A 220 -8.05 1.64 19.41
N THR A 221 -7.14 0.71 19.72
CA THR A 221 -6.74 0.40 21.11
C THR A 221 -5.63 1.29 21.65
N LEU A 222 -4.87 1.94 20.78
CA LEU A 222 -3.86 2.91 21.18
C LEU A 222 -4.52 4.22 21.64
N PRO A 223 -3.98 4.88 22.68
CA PRO A 223 -4.65 6.01 23.33
C PRO A 223 -4.73 7.25 22.43
N ASP A 224 -3.72 7.48 21.58
CA ASP A 224 -3.62 8.65 20.73
C ASP A 224 -2.65 8.44 19.54
N PRO A 225 -2.76 9.26 18.47
CA PRO A 225 -1.86 9.23 17.31
C PRO A 225 -0.36 9.37 17.62
N ALA A 226 0.02 10.19 18.60
CA ALA A 226 1.44 10.43 18.89
C ALA A 226 2.07 9.20 19.53
N THR A 227 1.37 8.55 20.46
CA THR A 227 1.76 7.25 21.01
C THR A 227 1.84 6.18 19.91
N ALA A 228 0.86 6.14 18.99
CA ALA A 228 0.88 5.22 17.87
C ALA A 228 2.09 5.40 16.95
N HIS A 229 2.42 6.66 16.63
CA HIS A 229 3.60 6.98 15.85
C HIS A 229 4.91 6.58 16.55
N ALA A 230 5.02 6.82 17.86
CA ALA A 230 6.20 6.46 18.65
C ALA A 230 6.43 4.94 18.70
N VAL A 231 5.36 4.15 18.89
CA VAL A 231 5.43 2.68 18.85
C VAL A 231 5.91 2.20 17.49
N ARG A 232 5.33 2.71 16.40
CA ARG A 232 5.71 2.34 15.02
C ARG A 232 7.15 2.74 14.69
N SER A 233 7.65 3.84 15.24
CA SER A 233 9.00 4.32 15.00
C SER A 233 10.08 3.49 15.71
N THR A 234 9.72 2.81 16.80
CA THR A 234 10.65 1.98 17.59
C THR A 234 10.64 0.52 17.18
N ARG A 235 9.46 -0.05 16.88
CA ARG A 235 9.28 -1.45 16.45
C ARG A 235 8.76 -1.52 15.02
N HIS A 236 9.68 -1.42 14.06
CA HIS A 236 9.34 -1.33 12.63
C HIS A 236 9.86 -2.53 11.83
N ALA A 237 9.06 -3.59 11.70
CA ALA A 237 9.43 -4.79 10.95
C ALA A 237 9.88 -4.46 9.51
N ALA A 238 9.19 -3.55 8.82
CA ALA A 238 9.58 -3.11 7.47
C ALA A 238 10.99 -2.49 7.39
N ARG A 239 11.40 -1.72 8.41
CA ARG A 239 12.74 -1.10 8.46
C ARG A 239 13.82 -2.18 8.60
N LEU A 240 13.58 -3.16 9.47
CA LEU A 240 14.50 -4.27 9.68
C LEU A 240 14.56 -5.18 8.44
N LEU A 241 13.40 -5.50 7.85
CA LEU A 241 13.33 -6.29 6.64
C LEU A 241 14.00 -5.59 5.46
N SER A 242 13.83 -4.28 5.31
CA SER A 242 14.57 -3.49 4.32
C SER A 242 16.09 -3.53 4.53
N ALA A 243 16.57 -3.61 5.77
CA ALA A 243 18.00 -3.66 6.06
C ALA A 243 18.64 -5.01 5.69
N CYS A 244 17.84 -6.06 5.54
CA CYS A 244 18.27 -7.39 5.10
C CYS A 244 17.62 -7.84 3.79
N ALA A 245 17.05 -6.91 3.03
CA ALA A 245 16.25 -7.18 1.83
C ALA A 245 16.94 -8.09 0.82
N GLU A 246 18.21 -7.81 0.51
CA GLU A 246 19.04 -8.52 -0.49
C GLU A 246 19.14 -10.04 -0.28
N ARG A 247 18.94 -10.49 0.97
CA ARG A 247 19.00 -11.91 1.34
C ARG A 247 17.67 -12.46 1.84
N ALA A 248 16.60 -11.66 1.78
CA ALA A 248 15.27 -12.07 2.18
C ALA A 248 14.45 -12.56 0.99
N HIS A 249 13.79 -13.70 1.16
CA HIS A 249 12.92 -14.34 0.19
C HIS A 249 11.58 -14.66 0.85
N ALA A 250 10.47 -14.19 0.28
CA ALA A 250 9.14 -14.49 0.78
C ALA A 250 8.46 -15.55 -0.09
N HIS A 251 7.82 -16.52 0.56
CA HIS A 251 6.90 -17.47 -0.03
C HIS A 251 5.49 -17.16 0.46
N ILE A 252 4.63 -16.65 -0.42
CA ILE A 252 3.28 -16.19 -0.11
C ILE A 252 2.23 -17.12 -0.73
N HIS A 253 1.12 -17.34 -0.04
CA HIS A 253 0.03 -18.22 -0.45
C HIS A 253 -1.29 -17.76 0.17
N GLY A 254 -2.42 -18.21 -0.39
CA GLY A 254 -3.75 -17.81 0.08
C GLY A 254 -3.89 -16.29 0.22
N ALA A 255 -4.48 -15.80 1.33
CA ALA A 255 -4.68 -14.37 1.53
C ALA A 255 -3.38 -13.62 1.91
N CYS A 256 -3.06 -12.58 1.14
CA CYS A 256 -1.92 -11.67 1.33
C CYS A 256 -2.43 -10.22 1.34
N VAL A 257 -2.95 -9.78 2.49
CA VAL A 257 -3.71 -8.52 2.62
C VAL A 257 -2.92 -7.52 3.45
N GLY A 258 -2.88 -6.25 3.07
CA GLY A 258 -2.20 -5.19 3.83
C GLY A 258 -0.76 -5.60 4.19
N ALA A 259 -0.42 -5.60 5.48
CA ALA A 259 0.87 -6.10 6.00
C ALA A 259 1.37 -7.42 5.36
N GLY A 260 0.44 -8.31 4.97
CA GLY A 260 0.75 -9.57 4.31
C GLY A 260 1.30 -9.49 2.88
N ILE A 261 1.20 -8.34 2.20
CA ILE A 261 1.95 -8.07 0.96
C ILE A 261 2.94 -6.92 1.12
N GLU A 262 2.64 -5.96 2.01
CA GLU A 262 3.50 -4.80 2.27
C GLU A 262 4.89 -5.21 2.77
N LEU A 263 4.98 -6.20 3.66
CA LEU A 263 6.25 -6.71 4.18
C LEU A 263 6.99 -7.55 3.12
N PRO A 264 6.40 -8.60 2.50
CA PRO A 264 7.07 -9.35 1.42
C PRO A 264 7.63 -8.47 0.30
N ALA A 265 6.97 -7.36 -0.03
CA ALA A 265 7.43 -6.46 -1.08
C ALA A 265 8.82 -5.83 -0.81
N PHE A 266 9.36 -5.89 0.41
CA PHE A 266 10.76 -5.51 0.69
C PHE A 266 11.78 -6.60 0.39
N CYS A 267 11.39 -7.88 0.33
CA CYS A 267 12.29 -8.99 0.07
C CYS A 267 12.95 -8.86 -1.30
N ALA A 268 14.15 -9.42 -1.49
CA ALA A 268 14.78 -9.49 -2.81
C ALA A 268 14.00 -10.38 -3.78
N ARG A 269 13.32 -11.41 -3.26
CA ARG A 269 12.46 -12.29 -4.05
C ARG A 269 11.14 -12.57 -3.33
N VAL A 270 10.05 -12.55 -4.08
CA VAL A 270 8.71 -12.96 -3.63
C VAL A 270 8.21 -14.03 -4.59
N VAL A 271 7.93 -15.22 -4.07
CA VAL A 271 7.34 -16.32 -4.81
C VAL A 271 5.91 -16.52 -4.32
N ALA A 272 4.95 -16.54 -5.23
CA ALA A 272 3.54 -16.72 -4.91
C ALA A 272 3.06 -18.12 -5.29
N ALA A 273 2.33 -18.79 -4.39
CA ALA A 273 1.54 -19.95 -4.75
C ALA A 273 0.42 -19.54 -5.74
N PRO A 274 -0.07 -20.45 -6.60
CA PRO A 274 -1.15 -20.14 -7.55
C PRO A 274 -2.45 -19.65 -6.89
N ASP A 275 -2.69 -20.00 -5.62
CA ASP A 275 -3.87 -19.59 -4.86
C ASP A 275 -3.70 -18.24 -4.13
N ALA A 276 -2.56 -17.56 -4.30
CA ALA A 276 -2.31 -16.28 -3.64
C ALA A 276 -3.26 -15.19 -4.15
N SER A 277 -3.80 -14.42 -3.22
CA SER A 277 -4.70 -13.30 -3.45
C SER A 277 -4.19 -12.07 -2.69
N ILE A 278 -4.07 -10.95 -3.40
CA ILE A 278 -3.39 -9.75 -2.92
C ILE A 278 -4.36 -8.56 -2.89
N ARG A 279 -4.38 -7.81 -1.78
CA ARG A 279 -5.29 -6.68 -1.59
C ARG A 279 -4.73 -5.64 -0.61
N LEU A 280 -5.02 -4.36 -0.85
CA LEU A 280 -4.79 -3.23 0.07
C LEU A 280 -6.13 -2.56 0.45
N PRO A 281 -6.81 -3.00 1.52
CA PRO A 281 -8.15 -2.52 1.86
C PRO A 281 -8.17 -1.23 2.71
N GLU A 282 -7.02 -0.70 3.11
CA GLU A 282 -6.88 0.31 4.17
C GLU A 282 -7.62 1.61 3.87
N VAL A 283 -7.67 2.04 2.60
CA VAL A 283 -8.42 3.25 2.21
C VAL A 283 -9.89 3.13 2.58
N GLY A 284 -10.48 1.96 2.34
CA GLY A 284 -11.87 1.68 2.73
C GLY A 284 -12.12 1.74 4.25
N MET A 285 -11.07 1.72 5.05
CA MET A 285 -11.10 1.88 6.50
C MET A 285 -10.85 3.33 6.95
N GLY A 286 -10.66 4.27 6.02
CA GLY A 286 -10.23 5.63 6.36
C GLY A 286 -8.74 5.75 6.70
N LEU A 287 -7.92 4.81 6.22
CA LEU A 287 -6.47 4.73 6.48
C LEU A 287 -5.67 4.61 5.17
N VAL A 288 -4.35 4.55 5.28
CA VAL A 288 -3.45 4.17 4.18
C VAL A 288 -2.76 2.84 4.51
N PRO A 289 -2.17 2.13 3.54
CA PRO A 289 -1.24 1.03 3.84
C PRO A 289 -0.18 1.50 4.83
N GLY A 290 0.02 0.71 5.89
CA GLY A 290 0.71 1.18 7.10
C GLY A 290 1.79 0.23 7.61
N ALA A 291 2.11 -0.86 6.94
CA ALA A 291 3.19 -1.77 7.30
C ALA A 291 4.42 -1.60 6.40
N GLY A 292 4.57 -0.44 5.77
CA GLY A 292 5.59 -0.09 4.78
C GLY A 292 5.10 -0.14 3.34
N GLY A 293 3.81 -0.37 3.10
CA GLY A 293 3.23 -0.58 1.77
C GLY A 293 3.32 0.60 0.83
N THR A 294 3.25 1.82 1.37
CA THR A 294 3.43 3.04 0.57
C THR A 294 4.89 3.28 0.21
N CYS A 295 5.80 2.47 0.76
CA CYS A 295 7.23 2.48 0.47
C CYS A 295 7.63 1.29 -0.43
N SER A 296 7.29 0.05 -0.05
CA SER A 296 7.75 -1.15 -0.77
C SER A 296 7.05 -1.35 -2.11
N LEU A 297 5.72 -1.25 -2.17
CA LEU A 297 4.99 -1.54 -3.40
C LEU A 297 5.33 -0.58 -4.55
N PRO A 298 5.45 0.75 -4.35
CA PRO A 298 5.81 1.66 -5.44
C PRO A 298 7.19 1.36 -6.04
N ARG A 299 8.10 0.77 -5.26
CA ARG A 299 9.43 0.35 -5.75
C ARG A 299 9.38 -0.93 -6.58
N ARG A 300 8.36 -1.78 -6.40
CA ARG A 300 8.13 -2.99 -7.20
C ARG A 300 7.30 -2.73 -8.46
N VAL A 301 6.13 -2.12 -8.28
CA VAL A 301 5.12 -2.00 -9.34
C VAL A 301 4.88 -0.58 -9.83
N GLY A 302 5.60 0.40 -9.27
CA GLY A 302 5.39 1.81 -9.56
C GLY A 302 4.18 2.39 -8.84
N ARG A 303 4.23 3.72 -8.67
CA ARG A 303 3.22 4.52 -7.96
C ARG A 303 1.78 4.27 -8.41
N GLN A 304 1.55 4.19 -9.73
CA GLN A 304 0.18 4.12 -10.28
C GLN A 304 -0.53 2.82 -9.96
N ARG A 305 0.18 1.68 -10.02
CA ARG A 305 -0.38 0.37 -9.65
C ARG A 305 -0.60 0.25 -8.15
N THR A 306 0.30 0.80 -7.33
CA THR A 306 0.09 0.88 -5.88
C THR A 306 -1.13 1.71 -5.53
N ALA A 307 -1.26 2.90 -6.13
CA ALA A 307 -2.41 3.78 -5.92
C ALA A 307 -3.71 3.10 -6.39
N TRP A 308 -3.68 2.43 -7.54
CA TRP A 308 -4.82 1.66 -8.03
C TRP A 308 -5.26 0.58 -7.04
N LEU A 309 -4.32 -0.25 -6.57
CA LEU A 309 -4.63 -1.38 -5.68
C LEU A 309 -5.23 -0.92 -4.35
N ALA A 310 -4.75 0.20 -3.82
CA ALA A 310 -5.26 0.77 -2.57
C ALA A 310 -6.56 1.57 -2.75
N LEU A 311 -6.69 2.37 -3.82
CA LEU A 311 -7.89 3.17 -4.07
C LEU A 311 -9.06 2.36 -4.62
N SER A 312 -8.81 1.25 -5.34
CA SER A 312 -9.90 0.37 -5.79
C SER A 312 -10.35 -0.58 -4.69
N GLY A 313 -9.46 -0.87 -3.73
CA GLY A 313 -9.65 -1.89 -2.72
C GLY A 313 -9.94 -3.28 -3.31
N GLN A 314 -9.61 -3.51 -4.59
CA GLN A 314 -9.85 -4.78 -5.28
C GLN A 314 -8.77 -5.81 -4.94
N THR A 315 -9.11 -7.08 -5.14
CA THR A 315 -8.18 -8.19 -5.02
C THR A 315 -7.60 -8.52 -6.38
N ILE A 316 -6.28 -8.69 -6.46
CA ILE A 316 -5.60 -9.26 -7.64
C ILE A 316 -5.14 -10.69 -7.31
N ASP A 317 -5.10 -11.54 -8.33
CA ASP A 317 -4.58 -12.90 -8.23
C ASP A 317 -3.05 -12.95 -8.42
N ALA A 318 -2.48 -14.14 -8.22
CA ALA A 318 -1.05 -14.39 -8.35
C ALA A 318 -0.53 -14.10 -9.77
N GLU A 319 -1.31 -14.40 -10.82
CA GLU A 319 -0.92 -14.16 -12.21
C GLU A 319 -0.84 -12.66 -12.53
N THR A 320 -1.82 -11.87 -12.09
CA THR A 320 -1.81 -10.42 -12.21
C THR A 320 -0.65 -9.82 -11.43
N ALA A 321 -0.40 -10.30 -10.20
CA ALA A 321 0.72 -9.85 -9.39
C ALA A 321 2.08 -10.14 -10.06
N LEU A 322 2.22 -11.31 -10.72
CA LEU A 322 3.42 -11.65 -11.50
C LEU A 322 3.56 -10.73 -12.71
N ALA A 323 2.48 -10.54 -13.48
CA ALA A 323 2.47 -9.66 -14.64
C ALA A 323 2.81 -8.19 -14.27
N TRP A 324 2.55 -7.79 -13.03
CA TRP A 324 2.90 -6.46 -12.55
C TRP A 324 4.35 -6.34 -12.05
N GLY A 325 5.01 -7.46 -11.77
CA GLY A 325 6.30 -7.51 -11.06
C GLY A 325 6.16 -7.32 -9.55
N LEU A 326 4.95 -7.47 -8.99
CA LEU A 326 4.74 -7.45 -7.55
C LEU A 326 5.34 -8.70 -6.90
N VAL A 327 5.25 -9.83 -7.60
CA VAL A 327 5.91 -11.10 -7.27
C VAL A 327 6.83 -11.49 -8.42
N ASP A 328 7.87 -12.26 -8.10
CA ASP A 328 8.97 -12.56 -9.02
C ASP A 328 8.81 -13.92 -9.70
N ALA A 329 8.03 -14.83 -9.11
CA ALA A 329 7.70 -16.13 -9.68
C ALA A 329 6.43 -16.71 -9.07
N LEU A 330 5.83 -17.66 -9.78
CA LEU A 330 4.82 -18.56 -9.22
C LEU A 330 5.50 -19.85 -8.72
N GLU A 331 5.01 -20.41 -7.63
CA GLU A 331 5.42 -21.74 -7.18
C GLU A 331 5.06 -22.77 -8.26
N ALA A 332 5.99 -23.68 -8.55
CA ALA A 332 5.71 -24.77 -9.47
C ALA A 332 4.57 -25.63 -8.92
N SER A 333 3.55 -25.88 -9.74
CA SER A 333 2.48 -26.82 -9.38
C SER A 333 3.10 -28.18 -9.04
N ARG A 334 2.88 -28.66 -7.82
CA ARG A 334 3.28 -30.00 -7.39
C ARG A 334 2.37 -31.07 -7.97
#